data_AF-A0A398D6W0-F1
#
_entry.id   AF-A0A398D6W0-F1
#
_cell.length_a   1.000
_cell.length_b   1.000
_cell.length_c   1.000
_cell.angle_alpha   90.00
_cell.angle_beta   90.00
_cell.angle_gamma   90.00
#
_symmetry.space_group_name_H-M   'P 1'
#
loop_
_entity.id
_entity.type
_entity.pdbx_description
1 polymer ?
#
loop_
_entity_poly.entity_id
_entity_poly.type
_entity_poly.pdbx_seq_one_letter_code
_entity_poly.pdbx_strand_id
1 'polypeptide(L)'
;MQWEVGGEFELRDSSLAHPEECDLLSAQSWRLPPGECRLVQNGQAALLTALRDARYGAKLMDAWLPSYLCASMVQPFRQSGLEVQYYPVDGHLAPVDGLWALAVGHGSVVLYVNYFGFP
;
A
#
# COMPACT_ATOMS: atom_id res chain seq x y z
N MET A 1 -15.92 1.60 -27.16
CA MET A 1 -15.85 1.84 -25.71
C MET A 1 -14.97 0.76 -25.11
N GLN A 2 -13.73 1.11 -24.74
CA GLN A 2 -12.86 0.26 -23.95
C GLN A 2 -13.12 0.61 -22.48
N TRP A 3 -13.45 -0.38 -21.67
CA TRP A 3 -13.54 -0.23 -20.23
C TRP A 3 -12.13 -0.43 -19.67
N GLU A 4 -11.55 0.61 -19.07
CA GLU A 4 -10.32 0.47 -18.29
C GLU A 4 -10.69 0.04 -16.87
N VAL A 5 -10.10 -1.07 -16.43
CA VAL A 5 -10.15 -1.49 -15.02
C VAL A 5 -8.94 -0.86 -14.34
N GLY A 6 -9.14 0.31 -13.74
CA GLY A 6 -8.15 1.02 -12.92
C GLY A 6 -8.57 1.01 -11.45
N GLY A 7 -7.61 0.82 -10.54
CA GLY A 7 -7.84 0.99 -9.11
C GLY A 7 -7.43 2.39 -8.68
N GLU A 8 -8.32 3.11 -8.01
CA GLU A 8 -7.98 4.37 -7.35
C GLU A 8 -7.28 4.06 -6.01
N PHE A 9 -6.20 4.77 -5.71
CA PHE A 9 -5.47 4.66 -4.44
C PHE A 9 -5.44 6.04 -3.79
N GLU A 10 -6.06 6.14 -2.61
CA GLU A 10 -6.18 7.36 -1.82
C GLU A 10 -5.46 7.17 -0.48
N LEU A 11 -4.56 8.09 -0.15
CA LEU A 11 -4.00 8.24 1.20
C LEU A 11 -4.86 9.27 1.94
N ARG A 12 -5.77 8.81 2.80
CA ARG A 12 -6.73 9.70 3.48
C ARG A 12 -6.04 10.71 4.38
N ASP A 13 -6.33 12.00 4.14
CA ASP A 13 -6.95 12.85 5.15
C ASP A 13 -8.00 13.77 4.49
N SER A 14 -9.12 14.00 5.18
CA SER A 14 -10.36 14.53 4.64
C SER A 14 -10.36 16.07 4.50
N SER A 15 -9.85 16.59 3.38
CA SER A 15 -10.22 17.94 2.89
C SER A 15 -9.83 18.11 1.42
N LEU A 16 -10.83 18.07 0.53
CA LEU A 16 -10.66 18.24 -0.91
C LEU A 16 -10.33 19.70 -1.27
N ALA A 17 -9.23 19.93 -1.99
CA ALA A 17 -8.99 21.15 -2.74
C ALA A 17 -8.90 20.84 -4.25
N HIS A 18 -9.36 21.78 -5.08
CA HIS A 18 -9.55 21.65 -6.53
C HIS A 18 -8.23 21.40 -7.30
N PRO A 19 -8.29 20.71 -8.47
CA PRO A 19 -7.11 20.39 -9.26
C PRO A 19 -6.71 21.59 -10.13
N GLU A 20 -5.71 22.36 -9.69
CA GLU A 20 -4.98 23.29 -10.57
C GLU A 20 -3.71 22.60 -11.09
N GLU A 21 -3.63 22.52 -12.42
CA GLU A 21 -2.47 22.28 -13.30
C GLU A 21 -1.37 21.32 -12.78
N CYS A 22 -1.42 20.09 -13.28
CA CYS A 22 -0.42 19.04 -13.06
C CYS A 22 0.88 19.39 -13.80
N ASP A 23 1.84 20.01 -13.11
CA ASP A 23 3.18 20.29 -13.62
C ASP A 23 4.00 18.98 -13.73
N LEU A 24 4.32 18.58 -14.96
CA LEU A 24 5.11 17.37 -15.26
C LEU A 24 6.55 17.43 -14.69
N LEU A 25 7.06 18.61 -14.33
CA LEU A 25 8.34 18.75 -13.62
C LEU A 25 8.18 18.46 -12.12
N SER A 26 7.06 18.83 -11.50
CA SER A 26 6.70 18.43 -10.13
C SER A 26 6.44 16.92 -9.99
N ALA A 27 6.09 16.24 -11.09
CA ALA A 27 5.98 14.78 -11.14
C ALA A 27 7.32 14.04 -10.89
N GLN A 28 8.45 14.76 -10.92
CA GLN A 28 9.76 14.25 -10.49
C GLN A 28 9.89 14.13 -8.96
N SER A 29 8.99 14.79 -8.22
CA SER A 29 8.78 14.46 -6.81
C SER A 29 8.01 13.13 -6.73
N TRP A 30 8.74 12.05 -6.45
CA TRP A 30 8.14 10.75 -6.11
C TRP A 30 7.29 10.80 -4.84
N ARG A 31 7.38 11.89 -4.06
CA ARG A 31 6.65 12.07 -2.80
C ARG A 31 5.25 12.55 -3.08
N LEU A 32 4.28 11.79 -2.60
CA LEU A 32 2.88 12.20 -2.54
C LEU A 32 2.70 13.16 -1.36
N PRO A 33 2.34 14.44 -1.59
CA PRO A 33 1.91 15.31 -0.51
C PRO A 33 0.73 14.67 0.25
N PRO A 34 0.64 14.87 1.57
CA PRO A 34 -0.51 14.37 2.34
C PRO A 34 -1.83 14.83 1.73
N GLY A 35 -2.78 13.91 1.56
CA GLY A 35 -4.10 14.20 0.98
C GLY A 35 -4.15 14.22 -0.56
N GLU A 36 -3.04 13.95 -1.25
CA GLU A 36 -3.05 13.80 -2.71
C GLU A 36 -3.21 12.34 -3.15
N CYS A 37 -3.91 12.15 -4.27
CA CYS A 37 -4.07 10.88 -4.95
C CYS A 37 -3.21 10.86 -6.21
N ARG A 38 -2.57 9.72 -6.50
CA ARG A 38 -1.94 9.47 -7.80
C ARG A 38 -2.61 8.30 -8.50
N LEU A 39 -3.03 8.55 -9.73
CA LEU A 39 -3.44 7.50 -10.65
C LEU A 39 -2.21 6.71 -11.09
N VAL A 40 -2.33 5.39 -10.99
CA VAL A 40 -1.31 4.43 -11.37
C VAL A 40 -1.92 3.38 -12.27
N GLN A 41 -1.06 2.67 -13.00
CA GLN A 41 -1.50 1.71 -14.02
C GLN A 41 -2.26 0.50 -13.43
N ASN A 42 -1.99 0.12 -12.17
CA ASN A 42 -2.64 -0.99 -11.48
C ASN A 42 -2.30 -1.02 -9.97
N GLY A 43 -2.88 -1.97 -9.23
CA GLY A 43 -2.64 -2.15 -7.79
C GLY A 43 -1.19 -2.48 -7.40
N GLN A 44 -0.43 -3.18 -8.24
CA GLN A 44 0.99 -3.42 -7.95
C GLN A 44 1.81 -2.12 -8.02
N ALA A 45 1.51 -1.27 -9.01
CA ALA A 45 2.11 0.06 -9.11
C ALA A 45 1.71 0.96 -7.92
N ALA A 46 0.48 0.83 -7.42
CA ALA A 46 0.05 1.51 -6.19
C ALA A 46 0.88 1.07 -4.99
N LEU A 47 1.00 -0.24 -4.75
CA LEU A 47 1.79 -0.79 -3.64
C LEU A 47 3.26 -0.37 -3.73
N LEU A 48 3.88 -0.45 -4.91
CA LEU A 48 5.26 0.00 -5.13
C LEU A 48 5.43 1.50 -4.85
N THR A 49 4.44 2.32 -5.23
CA THR A 49 4.48 3.76 -5.00
C THR A 49 4.39 4.06 -3.51
N ALA A 50 3.45 3.43 -2.79
CA ALA A 50 3.32 3.57 -1.34
C ALA A 50 4.58 3.13 -0.59
N LEU A 51 5.19 2.00 -0.99
CA LEU A 51 6.44 1.52 -0.38
C LEU A 51 7.61 2.46 -0.63
N ARG A 52 7.70 3.08 -1.81
CA ARG A 52 8.73 4.09 -2.11
C ARG A 52 8.54 5.34 -1.26
N ASP A 53 7.32 5.82 -1.13
CA ASP A 53 7.00 6.98 -0.30
C ASP A 53 7.36 6.73 1.17
N ALA A 54 6.93 5.58 1.72
CA ALA A 54 7.26 5.18 3.09
C ALA A 54 8.78 5.09 3.35
N ARG A 55 9.58 4.70 2.36
CA ARG A 55 11.05 4.65 2.46
C ARG A 55 11.73 6.00 2.62
N TYR A 56 11.11 7.08 2.16
CA TYR A 56 11.64 8.42 2.39
C TYR A 56 11.47 8.84 3.85
N GLY A 57 10.41 8.37 4.52
CA GLY A 57 10.14 8.67 5.92
C GLY A 57 10.88 7.76 6.92
N ALA A 58 11.15 6.51 6.54
CA ALA A 58 11.80 5.54 7.42
C ALA A 58 12.57 4.45 6.65
N LYS A 59 13.59 3.87 7.30
CA LYS A 59 14.23 2.65 6.81
C LYS A 59 13.29 1.46 7.07
N LEU A 60 12.72 0.92 6.00
CA LEU A 60 11.85 -0.25 6.06
C LEU A 60 12.66 -1.55 6.14
N MET A 61 12.23 -2.50 6.97
CA MET A 61 12.93 -3.75 7.25
C MET A 61 12.17 -4.96 6.71
N ASP A 62 10.97 -5.17 7.22
CA ASP A 62 10.10 -6.29 6.89
C ASP A 62 8.70 -5.81 6.49
N ALA A 63 7.94 -6.74 5.93
CA ALA A 63 6.56 -6.54 5.56
C ALA A 63 5.69 -7.67 6.12
N TRP A 64 4.65 -7.32 6.86
CA TRP A 64 3.65 -8.25 7.39
C TRP A 64 2.40 -8.19 6.52
N LEU A 65 2.10 -9.29 5.87
CA LEU A 65 0.98 -9.42 4.93
C LEU A 65 -0.01 -10.48 5.45
N PRO A 66 -1.30 -10.41 5.08
CA PRO A 66 -2.23 -11.46 5.46
C PRO A 66 -1.87 -12.78 4.78
N SER A 67 -2.10 -13.91 5.46
CA SER A 67 -1.84 -15.24 4.92
C SER A 67 -2.71 -15.61 3.72
N TYR A 68 -3.81 -14.89 3.49
CA TYR A 68 -4.73 -15.11 2.38
C TYR A 68 -4.57 -14.03 1.29
N LEU A 69 -3.66 -14.24 0.34
CA LEU A 69 -3.46 -13.31 -0.78
C LEU A 69 -2.90 -14.01 -2.00
N CYS A 70 -2.94 -13.35 -3.16
CA CYS A 70 -2.32 -13.84 -4.39
C CYS A 70 -0.85 -13.40 -4.50
N ALA A 71 -0.04 -14.16 -5.22
CA ALA A 71 1.40 -13.91 -5.37
C ALA A 71 1.72 -12.51 -5.95
N SER A 72 0.83 -11.95 -6.78
CA SER A 72 0.97 -10.61 -7.34
C SER A 72 0.96 -9.50 -6.28
N MET A 73 0.28 -9.69 -5.14
CA MET A 73 0.28 -8.74 -4.02
C MET A 73 1.59 -8.77 -3.21
N VAL A 74 2.30 -9.91 -3.21
CA VAL A 74 3.57 -10.08 -2.49
C VAL A 74 4.72 -9.43 -3.25
N GLN A 75 4.66 -9.48 -4.58
CA GLN A 75 5.76 -9.11 -5.45
C GLN A 75 6.29 -7.68 -5.22
N PRO A 76 5.45 -6.64 -5.03
CA PRO A 76 5.91 -5.28 -4.70
C PRO A 76 6.82 -5.19 -3.46
N PHE A 77 6.50 -5.93 -2.41
CA PHE A 77 7.26 -5.94 -1.15
C PHE A 77 8.62 -6.61 -1.34
N ARG A 78 8.63 -7.76 -2.03
CA ARG A 78 9.89 -8.47 -2.38
C ARG A 78 10.76 -7.65 -3.31
N GLN A 79 10.18 -7.00 -4.32
CA GLN A 79 10.91 -6.10 -5.25
C GLN A 79 11.49 -4.89 -4.53
N SER A 80 10.84 -4.44 -3.45
CA SER A 80 11.40 -3.43 -2.59
C SER A 80 12.58 -3.98 -1.77
N GLY A 81 12.72 -5.29 -1.61
CA GLY A 81 13.78 -5.91 -0.79
C GLY A 81 13.39 -6.02 0.68
N LEU A 82 12.08 -6.05 0.98
CA LEU A 82 11.57 -6.33 2.31
C LEU A 82 11.49 -7.84 2.54
N GLU A 83 11.81 -8.26 3.75
CA GLU A 83 11.52 -9.61 4.20
C GLU A 83 10.01 -9.75 4.41
N VAL A 84 9.37 -10.68 3.71
CA VAL A 84 7.91 -10.86 3.78
C VAL A 84 7.58 -11.91 4.83
N GLN A 85 6.80 -11.49 5.81
CA GLN A 85 6.20 -12.32 6.86
C GLN A 85 4.68 -12.35 6.66
N TYR A 86 4.02 -13.39 7.17
CA TYR A 86 2.59 -13.57 7.05
C TYR A 86 1.90 -13.63 8.41
N TYR A 87 0.84 -12.84 8.59
CA TYR A 87 -0.04 -12.96 9.74
C TYR A 87 -1.30 -13.78 9.39
N PRO A 88 -1.83 -14.56 10.34
CA PRO A 88 -3.03 -15.37 10.11
C PRO A 88 -4.29 -14.52 9.99
N VAL A 89 -5.23 -14.98 9.15
CA VAL A 89 -6.60 -14.45 9.07
C VAL A 89 -7.63 -15.54 9.42
N ASP A 90 -8.79 -15.15 9.95
CA ASP A 90 -9.85 -16.08 10.35
C ASP A 90 -10.80 -16.45 9.19
N GLY A 91 -11.89 -17.15 9.50
CA GLY A 91 -12.92 -17.52 8.53
C GLY A 91 -13.69 -16.34 7.93
N HIS A 92 -13.57 -15.15 8.50
CA HIS A 92 -14.10 -13.90 7.98
C HIS A 92 -13.03 -13.06 7.27
N LEU A 93 -11.82 -13.60 7.11
CA LEU A 93 -10.64 -12.93 6.56
C LEU A 93 -10.19 -11.72 7.37
N ALA A 94 -10.58 -11.64 8.65
CA ALA A 94 -10.09 -10.65 9.57
C ALA A 94 -8.73 -11.08 10.15
N PRO A 95 -7.79 -10.15 10.43
CA PRO A 95 -6.55 -10.47 11.12
C PRO A 95 -6.83 -11.15 12.47
N VAL A 96 -6.13 -12.25 12.75
CA VAL A 96 -6.21 -12.92 14.06
C VAL A 96 -5.12 -12.35 14.96
N ASP A 97 -5.50 -11.78 16.09
CA ASP A 97 -4.53 -11.30 17.09
C ASP A 97 -3.57 -12.42 17.52
N GLY A 98 -2.29 -12.07 17.74
CA GLY A 98 -1.31 -13.05 18.17
C GLY A 98 0.12 -12.53 18.22
N LEU A 99 1.06 -13.46 18.35
CA LEU A 99 2.50 -13.16 18.49
C LEU A 99 3.07 -12.36 17.31
N TRP A 100 2.45 -12.44 16.12
CA TRP A 100 2.87 -11.67 14.96
C TRP A 100 2.81 -10.16 15.22
N ALA A 101 1.77 -9.68 15.92
CA ALA A 101 1.58 -8.26 16.21
C ALA A 101 2.66 -7.73 17.16
N LEU A 102 3.17 -8.59 18.06
CA LEU A 102 4.30 -8.27 18.93
C LEU A 102 5.64 -8.26 18.18
N ALA A 103 5.72 -8.95 17.04
CA ALA A 103 6.89 -8.97 16.18
C ALA A 103 6.93 -7.78 15.19
N VAL A 104 5.82 -7.07 15.01
CA VAL A 104 5.78 -5.81 14.25
C VAL A 104 6.57 -4.75 15.01
N GLY A 105 7.68 -4.32 14.42
CA GLY A 105 8.63 -3.41 15.03
C GLY A 105 8.74 -2.07 14.31
N HIS A 106 9.70 -1.27 14.76
CA HIS A 106 10.05 -0.03 14.09
C HIS A 106 10.63 -0.31 12.71
N GLY A 107 10.00 0.24 11.66
CA GLY A 107 10.39 -0.01 10.26
C GLY A 107 9.71 -1.22 9.62
N SER A 108 8.81 -1.90 10.34
CA SER A 108 7.90 -2.88 9.75
C SER A 108 6.78 -2.18 8.97
N VAL A 109 6.40 -2.72 7.82
CA VAL A 109 5.20 -2.31 7.09
C VAL A 109 4.13 -3.39 7.24
N VAL A 110 2.92 -3.00 7.62
CA VAL A 110 1.79 -3.94 7.71
C VAL A 110 0.80 -3.63 6.60
N LEU A 111 0.48 -4.62 5.78
CA LEU A 111 -0.57 -4.51 4.77
C LEU A 111 -1.87 -5.05 5.36
N TYR A 112 -2.87 -4.18 5.57
CA TYR A 112 -4.24 -4.60 5.83
C TYR A 112 -5.03 -4.64 4.51
N VAL A 113 -5.89 -5.65 4.37
CA VAL A 113 -6.71 -5.86 3.17
C VAL A 113 -8.17 -5.96 3.56
N ASN A 114 -8.98 -5.05 3.01
CA ASN A 114 -10.44 -5.11 3.13
C ASN A 114 -10.99 -6.05 2.06
N TYR A 115 -11.06 -7.34 2.39
CA TYR A 115 -11.51 -8.36 1.44
C TYR A 115 -12.94 -8.11 0.98
N PHE A 116 -13.17 -8.19 -0.33
CA PHE A 116 -14.47 -7.92 -0.96
C PHE A 116 -15.07 -6.54 -0.65
N GLY A 117 -14.26 -5.59 -0.18
CA GLY A 117 -14.69 -4.23 0.16
C GLY A 117 -15.31 -4.08 1.55
N PHE A 118 -15.31 -5.13 2.37
CA PHE A 118 -15.74 -5.05 3.76
C PHE A 118 -14.58 -4.57 4.65
N PRO A 119 -14.76 -3.51 5.46
CA PRO A 119 -13.78 -3.09 6.45
C PRO A 119 -13.75 -4.02 7.67
#